data_AF-A0A2N2CIL3-F1
#
_entry.id   AF-A0A2N2CIL3-F1
#
_cell.length_a   1.000
_cell.length_b   1.000
_cell.length_c   1.000
_cell.angle_alpha   90.00
_cell.angle_beta   90.00
_cell.angle_gamma   90.00
#
_symmetry.space_group_name_H-M   'P 1'
#
loop_
_entity.id
_entity.type
_entity.pdbx_description
1 polymer ?
#
loop_
_entity_poly.entity_id
_entity_poly.type
_entity_poly.pdbx_seq_one_letter_code
_entity_poly.pdbx_strand_id
1 'polypeptide(L)'
;MRSSICTITVKKSPACSLFTNRRCCASLTPASNLCKQNPRLGIFFVIMALVIKMEDIAKKIERMRTSFGWDKSDTPLILAKSVFVEAGELLEAASKNPPVQQEILDEVADVLMYAISMCTDAGVDYRKVIEAKIEKVNVKYGAK
;
A
#
# COMPACT_ATOMS: atom_id res chain seq x y z
N MET A 1 52.93 14.28 5.84
CA MET A 1 53.77 14.06 4.66
C MET A 1 52.88 13.89 3.43
N ARG A 2 53.16 14.69 2.40
CA ARG A 2 52.97 14.46 0.95
C ARG A 2 51.75 13.67 0.45
N SER A 3 50.86 14.45 -0.17
CA SER A 3 50.23 14.26 -1.49
C SER A 3 50.56 12.99 -2.27
N SER A 4 49.53 12.36 -2.84
CA SER A 4 49.52 12.17 -4.30
C SER A 4 48.10 11.90 -4.82
N ILE A 5 47.63 12.86 -5.61
CA ILE A 5 46.57 12.70 -6.61
C ILE A 5 47.08 11.70 -7.66
N CYS A 6 46.25 10.74 -8.09
CA CYS A 6 46.53 9.95 -9.28
C CYS A 6 45.38 10.12 -10.26
N THR A 7 45.68 10.84 -11.33
CA THR A 7 44.82 11.28 -12.42
C THR A 7 44.81 10.23 -13.54
N ILE A 8 43.62 9.87 -14.01
CA ILE A 8 43.20 9.48 -15.39
C ILE A 8 44.00 8.39 -16.14
N THR A 9 43.29 7.40 -16.69
CA THR A 9 43.30 7.12 -18.16
C THR A 9 42.23 6.12 -18.55
N VAL A 10 41.27 6.61 -19.34
CA VAL A 10 40.30 5.81 -20.10
C VAL A 10 41.05 5.08 -21.20
N LYS A 11 41.20 3.75 -21.10
CA LYS A 11 41.69 2.95 -22.23
C LYS A 11 40.54 2.72 -23.22
N LYS A 12 40.54 3.49 -24.31
CA LYS A 12 39.96 3.06 -25.59
C LYS A 12 40.74 1.83 -26.06
N SER A 13 40.09 0.69 -26.18
CA SER A 13 40.64 -0.44 -26.95
C SER A 13 40.15 -0.37 -28.39
N PRO A 14 41.00 -0.79 -29.35
CA PRO A 14 40.93 -0.35 -30.73
C PRO A 14 40.12 -1.31 -31.59
N ALA A 15 39.68 -0.78 -32.74
CA ALA A 15 39.18 -1.56 -33.86
C ALA A 15 40.19 -2.66 -34.24
N CYS A 16 39.74 -3.92 -34.24
CA CYS A 16 40.47 -5.04 -34.84
C CYS A 16 39.73 -5.45 -36.12
N SER A 17 40.41 -5.21 -37.22
CA SER A 17 40.03 -5.44 -38.61
C SER A 17 39.88 -6.92 -38.95
N LEU A 18 38.81 -7.23 -39.70
CA LEU A 18 38.77 -8.10 -40.88
C LEU A 18 39.80 -9.25 -40.92
N PHE A 19 39.36 -10.50 -40.72
CA PHE A 19 39.47 -11.56 -41.73
C PHE A 19 38.75 -12.85 -41.31
N THR A 20 37.94 -13.36 -42.24
CA THR A 20 37.55 -14.76 -42.48
C THR A 20 36.44 -15.43 -41.66
N ASN A 21 35.33 -15.60 -42.38
CA ASN A 21 34.53 -16.81 -42.57
C ASN A 21 33.30 -17.08 -41.69
N ARG A 22 32.15 -16.70 -42.28
CA ARG A 22 30.80 -17.26 -42.19
C ARG A 22 30.58 -18.46 -41.24
N ARG A 23 29.83 -18.22 -40.16
CA ARG A 23 28.51 -18.79 -39.79
C ARG A 23 28.41 -18.91 -38.27
N CYS A 24 27.64 -18.01 -37.66
CA CYS A 24 26.45 -18.39 -36.89
C CYS A 24 25.79 -17.11 -36.38
N CYS A 25 24.57 -16.85 -36.89
CA CYS A 25 23.60 -15.98 -36.25
C CYS A 25 23.42 -16.40 -34.79
N ALA A 26 23.36 -15.43 -33.87
CA ALA A 26 22.28 -15.29 -32.89
C ALA A 26 22.71 -14.33 -31.76
N SER A 27 22.21 -13.09 -31.85
CA SER A 27 21.63 -12.32 -30.74
C SER A 27 22.04 -12.72 -29.31
N LEU A 28 23.04 -12.03 -28.77
CA LEU A 28 23.19 -11.86 -27.33
C LEU A 28 22.15 -10.81 -26.86
N THR A 29 20.96 -11.27 -26.46
CA THR A 29 20.07 -10.52 -25.57
C THR A 29 20.05 -11.22 -24.20
N PRO A 30 20.67 -10.66 -23.15
CA PRO A 30 20.68 -11.28 -21.83
C PRO A 30 19.56 -10.69 -20.96
N ALA A 31 18.31 -10.75 -21.41
CA ALA A 31 17.18 -10.28 -20.60
C ALA A 31 15.87 -11.06 -20.81
N SER A 32 15.67 -11.68 -21.97
CA SER A 32 14.40 -12.37 -22.29
C SER A 32 14.32 -13.82 -21.79
N ASN A 33 15.45 -14.41 -21.36
CA ASN A 33 15.52 -15.84 -21.03
C ASN A 33 15.28 -16.20 -19.56
N LEU A 34 15.15 -15.24 -18.65
CA LEU A 34 14.80 -15.53 -17.24
C LEU A 34 13.29 -15.81 -17.06
N CYS A 35 12.43 -15.22 -17.89
CA CYS A 35 10.97 -15.37 -17.79
C CYS A 35 10.48 -16.76 -18.23
N LYS A 36 11.20 -17.42 -19.17
CA LYS A 36 10.81 -18.74 -19.67
C LYS A 36 11.21 -19.91 -18.76
N GLN A 37 12.10 -19.69 -17.78
CA GLN A 37 12.73 -20.78 -17.04
C GLN A 37 12.02 -21.14 -15.73
N ASN A 38 11.08 -20.33 -15.22
CA ASN A 38 10.36 -20.63 -13.98
C ASN A 38 8.92 -20.09 -13.99
N PRO A 39 7.90 -20.89 -14.39
CA PRO A 39 6.50 -20.46 -14.34
C PRO A 39 6.02 -20.13 -12.92
N ARG A 40 6.67 -20.69 -11.89
CA ARG A 40 6.44 -20.33 -10.47
C ARG A 40 6.87 -18.90 -10.14
N LEU A 41 7.90 -18.37 -10.81
CA LEU A 41 8.34 -16.99 -10.62
C LEU A 41 7.32 -16.02 -11.23
N GLY A 42 6.73 -16.38 -12.37
CA GLY A 42 5.65 -15.61 -13.00
C GLY A 42 4.39 -15.53 -12.14
N ILE A 43 3.93 -16.67 -11.60
CA ILE A 43 2.79 -16.72 -10.67
C ILE A 43 3.10 -15.96 -9.37
N PHE A 44 4.31 -16.12 -8.82
CA PHE A 44 4.72 -15.37 -7.63
C PHE A 44 4.77 -13.86 -7.91
N PHE A 45 5.23 -13.43 -9.08
CA PHE A 45 5.24 -12.02 -9.47
C PHE A 45 3.83 -11.48 -9.69
N VAL A 46 2.90 -12.29 -10.24
CA VAL A 46 1.48 -11.90 -10.40
C VAL A 46 0.78 -11.82 -9.04
N ILE A 47 0.98 -12.79 -8.16
CA ILE A 47 0.42 -12.80 -6.79
C ILE A 47 1.00 -11.64 -5.98
N MET A 48 2.32 -11.45 -5.99
CA MET A 48 2.97 -10.32 -5.32
C MET A 48 2.58 -8.98 -5.94
N ALA A 49 2.44 -8.86 -7.26
CA ALA A 49 1.96 -7.63 -7.91
C ALA A 49 0.48 -7.35 -7.61
N LEU A 50 -0.36 -8.38 -7.42
CA LEU A 50 -1.73 -8.22 -6.93
C LEU A 50 -1.74 -7.71 -5.49
N VAL A 51 -0.83 -8.22 -4.65
CA VAL A 51 -0.65 -7.79 -3.25
C VAL A 51 -0.04 -6.38 -3.15
N ILE A 52 0.79 -5.96 -4.11
CA ILE A 52 1.42 -4.63 -4.16
C ILE A 52 0.49 -3.55 -4.75
N LYS A 53 -0.46 -3.90 -5.64
CA LYS A 53 -1.35 -2.93 -6.30
C LYS A 53 -2.43 -2.33 -5.40
N MET A 54 -2.71 -2.96 -4.25
CA MET A 54 -3.66 -2.47 -3.26
C MET A 54 -2.88 -1.99 -2.04
N GLU A 55 -2.48 -0.73 -2.04
CA GLU A 55 -1.97 -0.17 -0.80
C GLU A 55 -3.11 -0.09 0.22
N ASP A 56 -2.93 -0.82 1.32
CA ASP A 56 -3.93 -0.95 2.38
C ASP A 56 -4.39 0.42 2.86
N ILE A 57 -5.70 0.63 2.99
CA ILE A 57 -6.30 1.90 3.39
C ILE A 57 -5.73 2.33 4.74
N ALA A 58 -5.51 1.38 5.66
CA ALA A 58 -4.86 1.63 6.95
C ALA A 58 -3.48 2.29 6.79
N LYS A 59 -2.67 1.86 5.81
CA LYS A 59 -1.34 2.45 5.55
C LYS A 59 -1.43 3.87 5.01
N LYS A 60 -2.46 4.17 4.20
CA LYS A 60 -2.69 5.53 3.69
C LYS A 60 -3.10 6.47 4.81
N ILE A 61 -4.00 6.03 5.69
CA ILE A 61 -4.43 6.76 6.88
C ILE A 61 -3.23 7.02 7.78
N GLU A 62 -2.41 5.99 8.05
CA GLU A 62 -1.27 6.12 8.95
C GLU A 62 -0.21 7.10 8.44
N ARG A 63 0.10 7.07 7.14
CA ARG A 63 1.01 8.06 6.55
C ARG A 63 0.46 9.48 6.65
N MET A 64 -0.83 9.66 6.43
CA MET A 64 -1.48 10.95 6.55
C MET A 64 -1.40 11.45 8.00
N ARG A 65 -1.76 10.61 8.98
CA ARG A 65 -1.63 10.92 10.42
C ARG A 65 -0.21 11.30 10.81
N THR A 66 0.77 10.49 10.40
CA THR A 66 2.20 10.77 10.65
C THR A 66 2.62 12.10 10.01
N SER A 67 2.15 12.41 8.80
CA SER A 67 2.50 13.66 8.10
C SER A 67 1.95 14.91 8.81
N PHE A 68 0.82 14.78 9.49
CA PHE A 68 0.22 15.85 10.30
C PHE A 68 0.67 15.81 11.77
N GLY A 69 1.43 14.79 12.18
CA GLY A 69 1.90 14.60 13.54
C GLY A 69 0.82 14.15 14.53
N TRP A 70 -0.30 13.61 14.05
CA TRP A 70 -1.42 13.16 14.88
C TRP A 70 -1.12 11.87 15.64
N ASP A 71 -0.20 11.06 15.10
CA ASP A 71 0.33 9.84 15.72
C ASP A 71 0.85 10.06 17.16
N LYS A 72 1.27 11.29 17.48
CA LYS A 72 1.82 11.66 18.80
C LYS A 72 0.75 12.00 19.83
N SER A 73 -0.41 12.47 19.38
CA SER A 73 -1.52 12.87 20.24
C SER A 73 -2.56 11.77 20.42
N ASP A 74 -2.55 10.78 19.53
CA ASP A 74 -3.58 9.76 19.51
C ASP A 74 -3.50 8.85 20.74
N THR A 75 -4.62 8.77 21.44
CA THR A 75 -4.86 7.81 22.51
C THR A 75 -6.20 7.14 22.24
N PRO A 76 -6.46 5.92 22.76
CA PRO A 76 -7.75 5.26 22.56
C PRO A 76 -8.95 6.13 22.97
N LEU A 77 -8.79 6.94 24.02
CA LEU A 77 -9.83 7.87 24.47
C LEU A 77 -10.04 9.03 23.49
N ILE A 78 -8.97 9.60 22.94
CA ILE A 78 -9.06 10.69 21.96
C ILE A 78 -9.70 10.18 20.67
N LEU A 79 -9.25 9.03 20.16
CA LEU A 79 -9.82 8.43 18.96
C LEU A 79 -11.31 8.07 19.15
N ALA A 80 -11.69 7.55 20.32
CA ALA A 80 -13.10 7.26 20.61
C ALA A 80 -13.96 8.54 20.66
N LYS A 81 -13.41 9.65 21.16
CA LYS A 81 -14.08 10.96 21.11
C LYS A 81 -14.23 11.45 19.67
N SER A 82 -13.20 11.35 18.84
CA SER A 82 -13.27 11.71 17.43
C SER A 82 -14.36 10.91 16.72
N VAL A 83 -14.40 9.58 16.88
CA VAL A 83 -15.48 8.73 16.32
C VAL A 83 -16.87 9.22 16.75
N PHE A 84 -17.05 9.63 18.00
CA PHE A 84 -18.34 10.12 18.48
C PHE A 84 -18.73 11.46 17.84
N VAL A 85 -17.76 12.36 17.63
CA VAL A 85 -17.98 13.64 16.95
C VAL A 85 -18.40 13.40 15.51
N GLU A 86 -17.64 12.62 14.73
CA GLU A 86 -17.97 12.36 13.32
C GLU A 86 -19.26 11.56 13.15
N ALA A 87 -19.62 10.70 14.13
CA ALA A 87 -20.92 10.04 14.13
C ALA A 87 -22.09 11.04 14.33
N GLY A 88 -21.85 12.14 15.05
CA GLY A 88 -22.78 13.25 15.17
C GLY A 88 -22.92 14.01 13.86
N GLU A 89 -21.80 14.35 13.21
CA GLU A 89 -21.78 15.03 11.91
C GLU A 89 -22.47 14.17 10.82
N LEU A 90 -22.23 12.86 10.82
CA LEU A 90 -22.94 11.89 9.98
C LEU A 90 -24.46 11.93 10.19
N LEU A 91 -24.91 11.99 11.46
CA LEU A 91 -26.34 12.09 11.77
C LEU A 91 -26.92 13.40 11.25
N GLU A 92 -26.21 14.51 11.41
CA GLU A 92 -26.61 15.82 10.89
C GLU A 92 -26.72 15.80 9.35
N ALA A 93 -25.70 15.28 8.66
CA ALA A 93 -25.68 15.13 7.21
C ALA A 93 -26.85 14.28 6.69
N ALA A 94 -27.13 13.15 7.34
CA ALA A 94 -28.24 12.26 7.00
C ALA A 94 -29.63 12.86 7.30
N SER A 95 -29.71 13.82 8.22
CA SER A 95 -30.98 14.45 8.64
C SER A 95 -31.39 15.65 7.77
N LYS A 96 -30.54 16.08 6.83
CA LYS A 96 -30.86 17.17 5.89
C LYS A 96 -32.01 16.80 4.96
N ASN A 97 -32.76 17.80 4.51
CA ASN A 97 -33.88 17.61 3.57
C ASN A 97 -33.80 18.59 2.38
N PRO A 98 -33.44 18.12 1.17
CA PRO A 98 -33.09 16.74 0.85
C PRO A 98 -31.71 16.35 1.39
N PRO A 99 -31.45 15.05 1.66
CA PRO A 99 -30.12 14.58 2.05
C PRO A 99 -29.13 14.72 0.89
N VAL A 100 -27.91 15.12 1.19
CA VAL A 100 -26.82 15.24 0.20
C VAL A 100 -25.93 14.01 0.33
N GLN A 101 -25.99 13.12 -0.65
CA GLN A 101 -25.30 11.83 -0.62
C GLN A 101 -23.78 11.98 -0.41
N GLN A 102 -23.16 13.00 -1.01
CA GLN A 102 -21.72 13.20 -0.90
C GLN A 102 -21.31 13.53 0.54
N GLU A 103 -22.04 14.44 1.19
CA GLU A 103 -21.79 14.81 2.59
C GLU A 103 -21.90 13.58 3.50
N ILE A 104 -22.94 12.75 3.32
CA ILE A 104 -23.08 11.50 4.09
C ILE A 104 -21.88 10.57 3.89
N LEU A 105 -21.37 10.44 2.66
CA LEU A 105 -20.24 9.57 2.38
C LEU A 105 -18.92 10.11 2.95
N ASP A 106 -18.76 11.43 2.99
CA ASP A 106 -17.61 12.08 3.60
C ASP A 106 -17.60 11.79 5.12
N GLU A 107 -18.72 11.99 5.82
CA GLU A 107 -18.81 11.70 7.26
C GLU A 107 -18.67 10.19 7.57
N VAL A 108 -19.17 9.30 6.70
CA VAL A 108 -18.92 7.86 6.82
C VAL A 108 -17.43 7.56 6.70
N ALA A 109 -16.72 8.22 5.79
CA ALA A 109 -15.29 8.03 5.64
C ALA A 109 -14.54 8.46 6.91
N ASP A 110 -14.91 9.59 7.51
CA ASP A 110 -14.26 10.10 8.72
C ASP A 110 -14.47 9.17 9.93
N VAL A 111 -15.69 8.68 10.14
CA VAL A 111 -15.98 7.65 11.16
C VAL A 111 -15.11 6.40 10.96
N LEU A 112 -15.02 5.90 9.72
CA LEU A 112 -14.22 4.73 9.40
C LEU A 112 -12.72 4.98 9.60
N MET A 113 -12.23 6.17 9.25
CA MET A 113 -10.82 6.53 9.38
C MET A 113 -10.36 6.49 10.84
N TYR A 114 -11.11 7.07 11.78
CA TYR A 114 -10.74 7.01 13.19
C TYR A 114 -10.88 5.60 13.78
N ALA A 115 -11.91 4.84 13.38
CA ALA A 115 -12.08 3.46 13.84
C ALA A 115 -10.94 2.54 13.35
N ILE A 116 -10.50 2.70 12.10
CA ILE A 116 -9.36 1.97 11.54
C ILE A 116 -8.05 2.42 12.20
N SER A 117 -7.88 3.71 12.47
CA SER A 117 -6.72 4.26 13.19
C SER A 117 -6.59 3.61 14.57
N MET A 118 -7.70 3.46 15.30
CA MET A 118 -7.71 2.79 16.61
C MET A 118 -7.27 1.32 16.52
N CYS A 119 -7.68 0.60 15.46
CA CYS A 119 -7.21 -0.77 15.23
C CYS A 119 -5.71 -0.81 14.89
N THR A 120 -5.26 0.16 14.09
CA THR A 120 -3.86 0.30 13.65
C THR A 120 -2.94 0.55 14.83
N ASP A 121 -3.31 1.47 15.73
CA ASP A 121 -2.56 1.79 16.96
C ASP A 121 -2.51 0.60 17.93
N ALA A 122 -3.57 -0.21 17.96
CA ALA A 122 -3.62 -1.44 18.74
C ALA A 122 -2.84 -2.61 18.11
N GLY A 123 -2.31 -2.44 16.88
CA GLY A 123 -1.64 -3.51 16.14
C GLY A 123 -2.57 -4.64 15.68
N VAL A 124 -3.86 -4.35 15.52
CA VAL A 124 -4.89 -5.33 15.15
C VAL A 124 -5.40 -5.08 13.74
N ASP A 125 -5.59 -6.14 12.96
CA ASP A 125 -6.21 -6.06 11.63
C ASP A 125 -7.71 -5.77 11.76
N TYR A 126 -8.12 -4.56 11.36
CA TYR A 126 -9.51 -4.10 11.42
C TYR A 126 -10.48 -5.03 10.66
N ARG A 127 -10.03 -5.70 9.59
CA ARG A 127 -10.86 -6.67 8.85
C ARG A 127 -11.24 -7.85 9.73
N LYS A 128 -10.27 -8.39 10.48
CA LYS A 128 -10.50 -9.49 11.43
C LYS A 128 -11.44 -9.10 12.56
N VAL A 129 -11.37 -7.83 13.02
CA VAL A 129 -12.29 -7.31 14.05
C VAL A 129 -13.73 -7.32 13.52
N ILE A 130 -13.93 -6.86 12.29
CA ILE A 130 -15.25 -6.84 11.64
C ILE A 130 -15.75 -8.26 11.38
N GLU A 131 -14.92 -9.15 10.81
CA GLU A 131 -15.27 -10.56 10.57
C GLU A 131 -15.71 -11.27 11.86
N ALA A 132 -14.95 -11.11 12.94
CA ALA A 132 -15.30 -11.66 14.24
C ALA A 132 -16.61 -11.08 14.80
N LYS A 133 -16.92 -9.82 14.50
CA LYS A 133 -18.19 -9.20 14.90
C LYS A 133 -19.36 -9.71 14.05
N ILE A 134 -19.18 -9.90 12.75
CA ILE A 134 -20.18 -10.46 11.84
C ILE A 134 -20.62 -11.85 12.32
N GLU A 135 -19.66 -12.73 12.63
CA GLU A 135 -19.97 -14.07 13.15
C GLU A 135 -20.83 -14.01 14.42
N LYS A 136 -20.46 -13.15 15.38
CA LYS A 136 -21.25 -12.93 16.60
C LYS A 136 -22.66 -12.40 16.33
N VAL A 137 -22.83 -11.54 15.33
CA VAL A 137 -24.13 -10.98 14.94
C VAL A 137 -24.98 -12.06 14.27
N ASN A 138 -24.40 -12.87 13.38
CA ASN A 138 -25.07 -13.99 12.73
C ASN A 138 -25.54 -15.03 13.75
N VAL A 139 -24.72 -15.37 14.75
CA VAL A 139 -25.14 -16.27 15.83
C VAL A 139 -26.31 -15.69 16.62
N LYS A 140 -26.29 -14.37 16.90
CA LYS A 140 -27.32 -13.71 17.72
C LYS A 140 -28.66 -13.54 17.00
N TYR A 141 -28.65 -13.29 15.69
CA TYR A 141 -29.86 -12.92 14.93
C TYR A 141 -30.20 -13.86 13.77
N GLY A 142 -29.25 -14.65 13.27
CA GLY A 142 -29.43 -15.54 12.10
C GLY A 142 -30.12 -16.87 12.39
N ALA A 143 -30.39 -17.19 13.66
CA ALA A 143 -31.22 -18.33 14.07
C ALA A 143 -32.72 -17.97 14.21
N LYS A 144 -33.14 -16.81 13.68
CA LYS A 144 -34.54 -16.41 13.60
C LYS A 144 -35.09 -16.60 12.19
#